data_AF-A0A538U7H5-F1
#
_entry.id   AF-A0A538U7H5-F1
#
_cell.length_a   1.000
_cell.length_b   1.000
_cell.length_c   1.000
_cell.angle_alpha   90.00
_cell.angle_beta   90.00
_cell.angle_gamma   90.00
#
_symmetry.space_group_name_H-M   'P 1'
#
loop_
_entity.id
_entity.type
_entity.pdbx_description
1 polymer ?
#
loop_
_entity_poly.entity_id
_entity_poly.type
_entity_poly.pdbx_seq_one_letter_code
_entity_poly.pdbx_strand_id
1 'polypeptide(L)'
;MDASVADVVDLGLDVLPHYEQAAIPMLDGAERPAEWPEVKRRFRSEGIRVATHRGSLLLEPGELDRCASVGLLAGNDELFLCSEWNDEFEPFPGRVGGEAQGFDEGTPLGLEEWMIHAGCLLALGDGVGLNFATLDATLAERLRARFPAAKD
;
A
#
# COMPACT_ATOMS: atom_id res chain seq x y z
N MET A 1 -13.27 7.22 -13.69
CA MET A 1 -12.08 7.56 -12.88
C MET A 1 -11.96 6.38 -11.97
N ASP A 2 -10.97 5.57 -12.24
CA ASP A 2 -10.76 4.33 -11.53
C ASP A 2 -10.00 4.65 -10.24
N ALA A 3 -10.37 3.98 -9.15
CA ALA A 3 -9.77 4.24 -7.84
C ALA A 3 -8.35 3.67 -7.79
N SER A 4 -7.46 4.34 -7.05
CA SER A 4 -6.08 3.90 -6.83
C SER A 4 -5.70 3.92 -5.35
N VAL A 5 -4.46 3.51 -5.03
CA VAL A 5 -3.93 3.54 -3.65
C VAL A 5 -3.92 4.97 -3.09
N ALA A 6 -3.71 5.99 -3.93
CA ALA A 6 -3.81 7.39 -3.54
C ALA A 6 -5.19 7.74 -2.94
N ASP A 7 -6.29 7.19 -3.47
CA ASP A 7 -7.63 7.44 -2.91
C ASP A 7 -7.79 6.87 -1.49
N VAL A 8 -7.08 5.79 -1.15
CA VAL A 8 -7.08 5.23 0.21
C VAL A 8 -6.31 6.14 1.18
N VAL A 9 -5.17 6.70 0.72
CA VAL A 9 -4.35 7.63 1.51
C VAL A 9 -5.07 8.96 1.73
N ASP A 10 -5.68 9.53 0.69
CA ASP A 10 -6.45 10.78 0.78
C ASP A 10 -7.64 10.67 1.74
N LEU A 11 -8.21 9.45 1.88
CA LEU A 11 -9.26 9.15 2.85
C LEU A 11 -8.75 8.90 4.27
N GLY A 12 -7.42 8.94 4.49
CA GLY A 12 -6.75 8.66 5.75
C GLY A 12 -7.28 9.44 6.94
N LEU A 13 -7.88 10.61 6.74
CA LEU A 13 -8.48 11.40 7.82
C LEU A 13 -9.88 10.93 8.25
N ASP A 14 -10.66 10.37 7.33
CA ASP A 14 -12.04 9.99 7.60
C ASP A 14 -12.19 8.48 7.79
N VAL A 15 -11.54 7.68 6.94
CA VAL A 15 -11.79 6.24 6.81
C VAL A 15 -10.80 5.41 7.62
N LEU A 16 -9.55 5.85 7.74
CA LEU A 16 -8.49 5.14 8.45
C LEU A 16 -8.16 5.89 9.73
N PRO A 17 -8.91 5.66 10.83
CA PRO A 17 -8.92 6.56 11.97
C PRO A 17 -7.51 6.91 12.46
N HIS A 18 -6.59 5.93 12.47
CA HIS A 18 -5.18 6.13 12.78
C HIS A 18 -4.29 5.13 12.02
N TYR A 19 -3.22 5.61 11.39
CA TYR A 19 -2.06 4.80 11.01
C TYR A 19 -0.80 5.58 11.37
N GLU A 20 0.19 4.88 11.92
CA GLU A 20 1.45 5.49 12.35
C GLU A 20 2.61 5.13 11.43
N GLN A 21 2.44 4.11 10.59
CA GLN A 21 3.47 3.62 9.68
C GLN A 21 2.89 3.07 8.38
N ALA A 22 3.62 3.28 7.27
CA ALA A 22 3.29 2.74 5.97
C ALA A 22 4.46 1.91 5.42
N ALA A 23 4.15 0.76 4.82
CA ALA A 23 5.11 -0.07 4.11
C ALA A 23 4.67 -0.28 2.65
N ILE A 24 5.53 0.07 1.71
CA ILE A 24 5.31 -0.05 0.26
C ILE A 24 6.28 -1.10 -0.30
N PRO A 25 5.86 -2.37 -0.43
CA PRO A 25 6.66 -3.42 -1.08
C PRO A 25 6.70 -3.29 -2.61
N MET A 26 5.73 -2.59 -3.21
CA MET A 26 5.69 -2.30 -4.64
C MET A 26 5.18 -0.88 -4.87
N LEU A 27 5.90 -0.14 -5.71
CA LEU A 27 5.51 1.18 -6.18
C LEU A 27 5.55 1.16 -7.71
N ASP A 28 4.58 1.78 -8.35
CA ASP A 28 4.56 1.97 -9.80
C ASP A 28 5.86 2.62 -10.29
N GLY A 29 6.44 2.04 -11.34
CA GLY A 29 7.75 2.44 -11.86
C GLY A 29 8.94 2.00 -10.98
N ALA A 30 8.74 1.13 -10.00
CA ALA A 30 9.79 0.45 -9.24
C ALA A 30 9.67 -1.09 -9.30
N GLU A 31 8.93 -1.63 -10.27
CA GLU A 31 8.65 -3.05 -10.39
C GLU A 31 9.92 -3.85 -10.64
N ARG A 32 10.86 -3.25 -11.39
CA ARG A 32 12.17 -3.80 -11.70
C ARG A 32 13.28 -2.98 -11.03
N PRO A 33 14.36 -3.63 -10.55
CA PRO A 33 15.48 -2.93 -9.92
C PRO A 33 16.11 -1.81 -10.75
N ALA A 34 16.02 -1.89 -12.09
CA ALA A 34 16.57 -0.89 -13.01
C ALA A 34 15.78 0.43 -13.02
N GLU A 35 14.52 0.43 -12.60
CA GLU A 35 13.65 1.62 -12.60
C GLU A 35 13.81 2.42 -11.29
N TRP A 36 14.30 1.77 -10.22
CA TRP A 36 14.52 2.37 -8.91
C TRP A 36 15.34 3.68 -8.87
N PRO A 37 16.42 3.86 -9.67
CA PRO A 37 17.14 5.13 -9.71
C PRO A 37 16.28 6.32 -10.14
N GLU A 38 15.27 6.10 -10.98
CA GLU A 38 14.35 7.13 -11.44
C GLU A 38 13.35 7.52 -10.34
N VAL A 39 12.74 6.52 -9.70
CA VAL A 39 11.86 6.72 -8.55
C VAL A 39 12.58 7.47 -7.42
N LYS A 40 13.83 7.08 -7.10
CA LYS A 40 14.68 7.82 -6.14
C LYS A 40 14.93 9.27 -6.54
N ARG A 41 15.09 9.57 -7.83
CA ARG A 41 15.23 10.97 -8.30
C ARG A 41 13.93 11.73 -8.07
N ARG A 42 12.78 11.11 -8.36
CA ARG A 42 11.46 11.70 -8.14
C ARG A 42 11.20 11.96 -6.66
N PHE A 43 11.45 11.01 -5.76
CA PHE A 43 11.34 11.27 -4.32
C PHE A 43 12.18 12.48 -3.87
N ARG A 44 13.42 12.59 -4.36
CA ARG A 44 14.27 13.74 -4.03
C ARG A 44 13.78 15.05 -4.63
N SER A 45 13.19 15.06 -5.83
CA SER A 45 12.64 16.29 -6.42
C SER A 45 11.42 16.78 -5.67
N GLU A 46 10.60 15.85 -5.18
CA GLU A 46 9.40 16.15 -4.39
C GLU A 46 9.69 16.37 -2.90
N GLY A 47 10.96 16.25 -2.47
CA GLY A 47 11.36 16.42 -1.07
C GLY A 47 10.84 15.32 -0.14
N ILE A 48 10.49 14.16 -0.70
CA ILE A 48 9.94 13.01 0.03
C ILE A 48 11.07 12.20 0.66
N ARG A 49 10.93 11.90 1.95
CA ARG A 49 11.88 11.08 2.70
C ARG A 49 11.37 9.64 2.76
N VAL A 50 12.24 8.71 2.37
CA VAL A 50 11.94 7.27 2.40
C VAL A 50 13.08 6.53 3.08
N ALA A 51 12.73 5.53 3.90
CA ALA A 51 13.66 4.50 4.34
C ALA A 51 13.41 3.22 3.53
N THR A 52 14.45 2.41 3.32
CA THR A 52 14.30 1.09 2.69
C THR A 52 14.65 0.03 3.73
N HIS A 53 13.73 -0.91 3.97
CA HIS A 53 13.94 -2.02 4.89
C HIS A 53 13.43 -3.32 4.26
N ARG A 54 14.30 -4.34 4.19
CA ARG A 54 14.02 -5.64 3.56
C ARG A 54 13.33 -5.56 2.18
N GLY A 55 13.70 -4.56 1.37
CA GLY A 55 13.15 -4.39 0.02
C GLY A 55 11.83 -3.63 -0.06
N SER A 56 11.25 -3.20 1.07
CA SER A 56 10.08 -2.32 1.12
C SER A 56 10.49 -0.87 1.43
N LEU A 57 9.70 0.09 1.00
CA LEU A 57 9.81 1.48 1.45
C LEU A 57 9.01 1.67 2.74
N LEU A 58 9.62 2.28 3.74
CA LEU A 58 8.94 2.70 4.96
C LEU A 58 8.74 4.22 4.90
N LEU A 59 7.50 4.65 5.11
CA LEU A 59 7.13 6.06 5.13
C LEU A 59 6.36 6.40 6.42
N GLU A 60 6.66 7.57 6.97
CA GLU A 60 5.82 8.22 7.97
C GLU A 60 4.55 8.76 7.29
N PRO A 61 3.45 8.96 8.04
CA PRO A 61 2.18 9.44 7.47
C PRO A 61 2.32 10.70 6.60
N GLY A 62 3.09 11.70 7.05
CA GLY A 62 3.28 12.94 6.28
C GLY A 62 4.07 12.77 4.97
N GLU A 63 4.92 11.75 4.86
CA GLU A 63 5.63 11.44 3.62
C GLU A 63 4.74 10.63 2.66
N LEU A 64 3.86 9.77 3.22
CA LEU A 64 2.86 9.04 2.45
C LEU A 64 1.82 9.97 1.80
N ASP A 65 1.30 10.95 2.53
CA ASP A 65 0.37 11.96 1.99
C ASP A 65 1.01 12.74 0.84
N ARG A 66 2.32 13.05 0.95
CA ARG A 66 3.06 13.68 -0.13
C ARG A 66 3.15 12.79 -1.36
N CYS A 67 3.46 11.50 -1.20
CA CYS A 67 3.46 10.53 -2.30
C CYS A 67 2.12 10.52 -3.05
N ALA A 68 1.01 10.48 -2.33
CA ALA A 68 -0.33 10.54 -2.92
C ALA A 68 -0.52 11.86 -3.70
N SER A 69 -0.21 13.00 -3.09
CA SER A 69 -0.44 14.33 -3.68
C SER A 69 0.33 14.61 -4.98
N VAL A 70 1.48 13.94 -5.18
CA VAL A 70 2.33 14.09 -6.39
C VAL A 70 2.10 12.97 -7.41
N GLY A 71 1.07 12.14 -7.21
CA GLY A 71 0.67 11.07 -8.12
C GLY A 71 1.70 9.94 -8.22
N LEU A 72 2.31 9.56 -7.10
CA LEU A 72 3.19 8.38 -7.03
C LEU A 72 2.43 7.07 -6.71
N LEU A 73 1.16 7.15 -6.30
CA LEU A 73 0.33 6.00 -5.87
C LEU A 73 -0.90 5.80 -6.78
N ALA A 74 -0.69 5.98 -8.09
CA ALA A 74 -1.75 5.96 -9.10
C ALA A 74 -1.68 4.73 -10.03
N GLY A 75 -0.73 3.83 -9.81
CA GLY A 75 -0.42 2.74 -10.73
C GLY A 75 -0.49 1.38 -10.04
N ASN A 76 0.47 0.52 -10.37
CA ASN A 76 0.58 -0.81 -9.79
C ASN A 76 1.28 -0.77 -8.41
N ASP A 77 0.54 -0.31 -7.41
CA ASP A 77 1.04 -0.02 -6.07
C ASP A 77 0.55 -1.04 -5.04
N GLU A 78 1.43 -1.49 -4.16
CA GLU A 78 1.09 -2.30 -3.00
C GLU A 78 1.43 -1.51 -1.74
N LEU A 79 0.44 -1.26 -0.87
CA LEU A 79 0.59 -0.46 0.34
C LEU A 79 -0.01 -1.18 1.55
N PHE A 80 0.79 -1.33 2.59
CA PHE A 80 0.32 -1.69 3.93
C PHE A 80 0.28 -0.44 4.82
N LEU A 81 -0.87 -0.18 5.44
CA LEU A 81 -1.10 0.87 6.43
C LEU A 81 -1.23 0.22 7.80
N CYS A 82 -0.26 0.43 8.67
CA CYS A 82 -0.20 -0.20 9.99
C CYS A 82 -0.68 0.78 11.07
N SER A 83 -1.53 0.30 11.97
CA SER A 83 -2.18 1.15 12.98
C SER A 83 -1.23 1.69 14.03
N GLU A 84 -0.14 0.98 14.34
CA GLU A 84 0.81 1.33 15.40
C GLU A 84 2.25 1.41 14.87
N TRP A 85 2.99 2.39 15.38
CA TRP A 85 4.42 2.52 15.16
C TRP A 85 5.15 1.41 15.91
N ASN A 86 6.01 0.68 15.20
CA ASN A 86 6.80 -0.38 15.79
C ASN A 86 8.27 -0.23 15.37
N ASP A 87 9.15 -0.01 16.35
CA ASP A 87 10.61 0.08 16.11
C ASP A 87 11.20 -1.27 15.63
N GLU A 88 10.53 -2.38 15.95
CA GLU A 88 10.83 -3.74 15.49
C GLU A 88 9.98 -4.14 14.26
N PHE A 89 9.38 -3.17 13.56
CA PHE A 89 8.55 -3.45 12.40
C PHE A 89 9.33 -4.21 11.32
N GLU A 90 8.78 -5.35 10.93
CA GLU A 90 9.29 -6.15 9.83
C GLU A 90 8.23 -6.25 8.73
N PRO A 91 8.47 -5.64 7.54
CA PRO A 91 7.51 -5.69 6.45
C PRO A 91 7.30 -7.12 5.99
N PHE A 92 6.09 -7.44 5.55
CA PHE A 92 5.79 -8.73 4.97
C PHE A 92 6.76 -8.99 3.79
N PRO A 93 7.48 -10.13 3.77
CA PRO A 93 8.55 -10.36 2.79
C PRO A 93 8.05 -10.72 1.39
N GLY A 94 6.75 -10.97 1.22
CA GLY A 94 6.13 -11.31 -0.06
C GLY A 94 5.45 -10.11 -0.73
N ARG A 95 5.30 -10.20 -2.06
CA ARG A 95 4.43 -9.33 -2.85
C ARG A 95 3.06 -10.00 -2.96
N VAL A 96 1.99 -9.21 -2.90
CA VAL A 96 0.62 -9.72 -3.01
C VAL A 96 0.08 -9.54 -4.43
N GLY A 97 0.40 -8.42 -5.09
CA GLY A 97 0.02 -8.12 -6.47
C GLY A 97 1.03 -8.61 -7.51
N GLY A 98 2.28 -8.86 -7.12
CA GLY A 98 3.32 -9.41 -7.98
C GLY A 98 3.10 -10.90 -8.32
N GLU A 99 2.74 -11.18 -9.58
CA GLU A 99 2.68 -12.53 -10.18
C GLU A 99 1.98 -13.61 -9.33
N ALA A 100 0.72 -13.41 -8.93
CA ALA A 100 -0.14 -14.56 -8.70
C ALA A 100 -0.42 -15.21 -10.07
N GLN A 101 0.28 -16.30 -10.38
CA GLN A 101 0.25 -16.98 -11.68
C GLN A 101 -0.98 -17.90 -11.84
N GLY A 102 -1.91 -17.95 -10.88
CA GLY A 102 -3.16 -18.68 -11.03
C GLY A 102 -4.20 -18.43 -9.94
N PHE A 103 -5.47 -18.68 -10.26
CA PHE A 103 -6.59 -18.64 -9.31
C PHE A 103 -6.48 -19.70 -8.18
N ASP A 104 -5.56 -20.67 -8.34
CA ASP A 104 -5.26 -21.72 -7.38
C ASP A 104 -4.19 -21.28 -6.35
N GLU A 105 -3.51 -20.17 -6.63
CA GLU A 105 -2.53 -19.57 -5.73
C GLU A 105 -3.29 -18.67 -4.75
N GLY A 106 -3.60 -19.23 -3.59
CA GLY A 106 -4.10 -18.45 -2.46
C GLY A 106 -3.13 -17.32 -2.09
N THR A 107 -3.59 -16.38 -1.26
CA THR A 107 -2.73 -15.32 -0.71
C THR A 107 -1.42 -15.89 -0.17
N PRO A 108 -0.29 -15.15 -0.28
CA PRO A 108 1.00 -15.59 0.23
C PRO A 108 0.89 -16.20 1.65
N LEU A 109 1.48 -17.38 1.85
CA LEU A 109 1.41 -18.08 3.13
C LEU A 109 1.89 -17.17 4.27
N GLY A 110 1.11 -17.09 5.35
CA GLY A 110 1.41 -16.25 6.51
C GLY A 110 1.05 -14.78 6.37
N LEU A 111 0.49 -14.34 5.23
CA LEU A 111 0.03 -12.96 5.06
C LEU A 111 -1.05 -12.60 6.10
N GLU A 112 -2.07 -13.43 6.24
CA GLU A 112 -3.16 -13.19 7.20
C GLU A 112 -2.64 -13.09 8.64
N GLU A 113 -1.80 -14.04 9.06
CA GLU A 113 -1.16 -14.04 10.38
C GLU A 113 -0.33 -12.78 10.59
N TRP A 114 0.46 -12.37 9.58
CA TRP A 114 1.24 -11.15 9.65
C TRP A 114 0.34 -9.91 9.74
N MET A 115 -0.74 -9.83 8.96
CA MET A 115 -1.69 -8.70 9.00
C MET A 115 -2.39 -8.61 10.36
N ILE A 116 -2.66 -9.75 11.00
CA ILE A 116 -3.19 -9.83 12.37
C ILE A 116 -2.19 -9.27 13.37
N HIS A 117 -0.93 -9.67 13.28
CA HIS A 117 0.12 -9.18 14.17
C HIS A 117 0.45 -7.70 13.96
N ALA A 118 0.45 -7.24 12.71
CA ALA A 118 0.80 -5.87 12.35
C ALA A 118 -0.37 -4.88 12.49
N GLY A 119 -1.62 -5.37 12.63
CA GLY A 119 -2.81 -4.52 12.71
C GLY A 119 -2.93 -3.60 11.49
N CYS A 120 -2.97 -4.15 10.29
CA CYS A 120 -2.86 -3.35 9.07
C CYS A 120 -4.04 -3.45 8.09
N LEU A 121 -4.16 -2.43 7.25
CA LEU A 121 -4.92 -2.42 6.01
C LEU A 121 -3.95 -2.63 4.84
N LEU A 122 -4.26 -3.58 3.97
CA LEU A 122 -3.62 -3.73 2.67
C LEU A 122 -4.45 -3.01 1.61
N ALA A 123 -3.82 -2.16 0.80
CA ALA A 123 -4.36 -1.56 -0.41
C ALA A 123 -3.51 -1.99 -1.62
N LEU A 124 -4.18 -2.39 -2.70
CA LEU A 124 -3.58 -2.88 -3.94
C LEU A 124 -4.16 -2.10 -5.12
N GLY A 125 -3.34 -1.31 -5.78
CA GLY A 125 -3.67 -0.68 -7.06
C GLY A 125 -3.07 -1.49 -8.21
N ASP A 126 -3.78 -1.61 -9.32
CA ASP A 126 -3.29 -2.26 -10.54
C ASP A 126 -3.22 -1.29 -11.74
N GLY A 127 -3.38 0.02 -11.48
CA GLY A 127 -3.46 1.08 -12.48
C GLY A 127 -4.81 1.20 -13.21
N VAL A 128 -5.76 0.28 -12.97
CA VAL A 128 -7.11 0.28 -13.55
C VAL A 128 -8.20 0.15 -12.46
N GLY A 129 -7.82 -0.13 -11.23
CA GLY A 129 -8.71 -0.29 -10.10
C GLY A 129 -7.97 -0.47 -8.77
N LEU A 130 -8.76 -0.65 -7.72
CA LEU A 130 -8.32 -0.72 -6.34
C LEU A 130 -8.95 -1.93 -5.64
N ASN A 131 -8.11 -2.71 -4.96
CA ASN A 131 -8.50 -3.77 -4.03
C ASN A 131 -7.96 -3.48 -2.63
N PHE A 132 -8.58 -4.06 -1.61
CA PHE A 132 -8.17 -3.87 -0.22
C PHE A 132 -8.52 -5.06 0.68
N ALA A 133 -7.75 -5.23 1.76
CA ALA A 133 -8.00 -6.23 2.80
C ALA A 133 -7.69 -5.66 4.19
N THR A 134 -8.58 -5.89 5.16
CA THR A 134 -8.42 -5.45 6.55
C THR A 134 -9.15 -6.39 7.50
N LEU A 135 -8.72 -6.41 8.76
CA LEU A 135 -9.32 -7.19 9.84
C LEU A 135 -10.44 -6.44 10.56
N ASP A 136 -10.53 -5.11 10.39
CA ASP A 136 -11.62 -4.32 10.95
C ASP A 136 -12.85 -4.43 10.03
N ALA A 137 -13.86 -5.16 10.50
CA ALA A 137 -15.11 -5.35 9.76
C ALA A 137 -15.86 -4.04 9.48
N THR A 138 -15.79 -3.06 10.38
CA THR A 138 -16.42 -1.75 10.19
C THR A 138 -15.67 -0.98 9.10
N LEU A 139 -14.35 -1.00 9.14
CA LEU A 139 -13.52 -0.40 8.09
C LEU A 139 -13.76 -1.06 6.73
N ALA A 140 -13.84 -2.39 6.69
CA ALA A 140 -14.11 -3.14 5.46
C ALA A 140 -15.44 -2.73 4.81
N GLU A 141 -16.52 -2.59 5.58
CA GLU A 141 -17.81 -2.14 5.06
C GLU A 141 -17.76 -0.70 4.54
N ARG A 142 -17.04 0.19 5.22
CA ARG A 142 -16.85 1.58 4.78
C ARG A 142 -16.08 1.66 3.46
N LEU A 143 -15.00 0.89 3.33
CA LEU A 143 -14.22 0.81 2.10
C LEU A 143 -15.06 0.24 0.95
N ARG A 144 -15.83 -0.84 1.16
CA ARG A 144 -16.73 -1.43 0.15
C ARG A 144 -17.83 -0.46 -0.31
N ALA A 145 -18.41 0.29 0.61
CA ALA A 145 -19.42 1.29 0.28
C ALA A 145 -18.84 2.43 -0.58
N ARG A 146 -17.56 2.74 -0.41
CA ARG A 146 -16.87 3.84 -1.11
C ARG A 146 -16.28 3.43 -2.44
N PHE A 147 -15.62 2.27 -2.47
CA PHE A 147 -14.95 1.66 -3.60
C PHE A 147 -15.69 0.37 -3.96
N PRO A 148 -16.86 0.47 -4.62
CA PRO A 148 -17.52 -0.72 -5.12
C PRO A 148 -16.58 -1.42 -6.09
N ALA A 149 -16.50 -2.75 -6.01
CA ALA A 149 -15.73 -3.54 -6.97
C ALA A 149 -16.10 -3.12 -8.40
N ALA A 150 -15.09 -3.01 -9.26
CA ALA A 150 -15.32 -2.75 -10.68
C ALA A 150 -16.33 -3.80 -11.20
N LYS A 151 -17.40 -3.34 -11.85
CA LYS A 151 -18.31 -4.26 -12.54
C LYS A 151 -17.61 -4.68 -13.82
N ASP A 152 -17.32 -5.97 -13.94
CA ASP A 152 -16.92 -6.61 -15.20
C ASP A 152 -17.88 -6.24 -16.36
#